data_AF-F7QWY7-F1
#
_entry.id   AF-F7QWY7-F1
#
_cell.length_a   1.000
_cell.length_b   1.000
_cell.length_c   1.000
_cell.angle_alpha   90.00
_cell.angle_beta   90.00
_cell.angle_gamma   90.00
#
_symmetry.space_group_name_H-M   'P 1'
#
loop_
_entity.id
_entity.type
_entity.pdbx_description
1 polymer ?
#
loop_
_entity_poly.entity_id
_entity_poly.type
_entity_poly.pdbx_seq_one_letter_code
_entity_poly.pdbx_strand_id
1 'polypeptide(L)'
;MNLMKTYGADIAKITVMPNSARDVLNLLLATDNMKYKLNCPLITMAMGDIGKVTRISGEVFGSCLTFGTVGDASAPGQIESTNLKGILKTLKLD
;
A
#
# COMPACT_ATOMS: atom_id res chain seq x y z
N MET A 1 7.02 4.24 10.91
CA MET A 1 7.70 4.84 9.73
C MET A 1 8.91 5.68 10.13
N ASN A 2 8.83 6.60 11.10
CA ASN A 2 9.99 7.39 11.55
C ASN A 2 11.20 6.55 12.01
N LEU A 3 10.97 5.42 12.69
CA LEU A 3 12.07 4.52 13.07
C LEU A 3 12.81 3.98 11.84
N MET A 4 12.11 3.59 10.77
CA MET A 4 12.76 3.11 9.52
C MET A 4 13.61 4.21 8.89
N LYS A 5 13.14 5.47 8.92
CA LYS A 5 13.93 6.65 8.52
C LYS A 5 15.18 6.80 9.40
N THR A 6 15.03 6.72 10.72
CA THR A 6 16.17 6.82 11.66
C THR A 6 17.20 5.72 11.45
N TYR A 7 16.78 4.52 11.09
CA TYR A 7 17.67 3.38 10.80
C TYR A 7 18.21 3.38 9.36
N GLY A 8 17.95 4.42 8.56
CA GLY A 8 18.52 4.56 7.22
C GLY A 8 17.93 3.59 6.18
N ALA A 9 16.65 3.22 6.30
CA ALA A 9 16.01 2.35 5.30
C ALA A 9 15.92 3.02 3.92
N ASP A 10 16.35 2.31 2.87
CA ASP A 10 16.22 2.75 1.48
C ASP A 10 14.76 2.80 0.99
N ILE A 11 13.90 1.95 1.57
CA ILE A 11 12.46 1.95 1.35
C ILE A 11 11.79 1.62 2.68
N ALA A 12 10.89 2.48 3.15
CA ALA A 12 10.09 2.19 4.32
C ALA A 12 8.88 1.33 3.93
N LYS A 13 8.60 0.26 4.67
CA LYS A 13 7.43 -0.60 4.42
C LYS A 13 6.65 -0.86 5.69
N ILE A 14 5.32 -0.73 5.62
CA ILE A 14 4.41 -1.19 6.68
C ILE A 14 3.23 -1.96 6.09
N THR A 15 2.78 -2.99 6.79
CA THR A 15 1.61 -3.77 6.43
C THR A 15 0.81 -4.05 7.70
N VAL A 16 -0.51 -3.87 7.65
CA VAL A 16 -1.39 -4.00 8.82
C VAL A 16 -2.59 -4.90 8.50
N MET A 17 -3.18 -5.52 9.54
CA MET A 17 -4.48 -6.19 9.42
C MET A 17 -5.57 -5.23 9.89
N PRO A 18 -6.46 -4.74 9.00
CA PRO A 18 -7.60 -3.92 9.40
C PRO A 18 -8.70 -4.80 10.01
N ASN A 19 -9.39 -4.29 11.02
CA ASN A 19 -10.61 -4.90 11.58
C ASN A 19 -11.88 -4.13 11.18
N SER A 20 -11.72 -2.98 10.51
CA SER A 20 -12.81 -2.12 10.09
C SER A 20 -12.44 -1.27 8.88
N ALA A 21 -13.43 -0.69 8.20
CA ALA A 21 -13.20 0.33 7.18
C ALA A 21 -12.46 1.55 7.74
N ARG A 22 -12.62 1.85 9.03
CA ARG A 22 -11.90 2.95 9.69
C ARG A 22 -10.40 2.69 9.76
N ASP A 23 -9.98 1.44 9.98
CA ASP A 23 -8.57 1.08 9.98
C ASP A 23 -7.94 1.22 8.59
N VAL A 24 -8.69 0.89 7.55
CA VAL A 24 -8.29 1.10 6.16
C VAL A 24 -8.07 2.60 5.89
N LEU A 25 -9.01 3.45 6.29
CA LEU A 25 -8.87 4.90 6.19
C LEU A 25 -7.68 5.44 6.99
N ASN A 26 -7.46 4.91 8.20
CA ASN A 26 -6.33 5.31 9.03
C ASN A 26 -4.99 4.97 8.37
N LEU A 27 -4.87 3.81 7.72
CA LEU A 27 -3.67 3.47 6.96
C LEU A 27 -3.47 4.45 5.79
N LEU A 28 -4.51 4.70 4.98
CA LEU A 28 -4.41 5.63 3.83
C LEU A 28 -4.01 7.03 4.29
N LEU A 29 -4.60 7.51 5.39
CA LEU A 29 -4.25 8.80 6.01
C LEU A 29 -2.80 8.80 6.49
N ALA A 30 -2.30 7.70 7.06
CA ALA A 30 -0.91 7.60 7.48
C ALA A 30 0.05 7.58 6.29
N THR A 31 -0.30 6.90 5.20
CA THR A 31 0.47 6.91 3.94
C THR A 31 0.58 8.32 3.37
N ASP A 32 -0.56 9.01 3.24
CA ASP A 32 -0.63 10.36 2.67
C ASP A 32 0.18 11.38 3.50
N ASN A 33 0.03 11.31 4.83
CA ASN A 33 0.78 12.18 5.74
C ASN A 33 2.30 11.98 5.67
N MET A 34 2.77 10.79 5.27
CA MET A 34 4.18 10.42 5.32
C MET A 34 4.88 10.47 3.97
N LYS A 35 4.14 10.51 2.85
CA LYS A 35 4.71 10.44 1.49
C LYS A 35 5.75 11.53 1.17
N TYR A 36 5.70 12.67 1.86
CA TYR A 36 6.69 13.76 1.73
C TYR A 36 7.57 13.98 2.98
N LYS A 37 7.38 13.20 4.05
CA LYS A 37 8.12 13.36 5.32
C LYS A 37 9.28 12.36 5.48
N LEU A 38 9.27 11.30 4.68
CA LEU A 38 10.34 10.31 4.63
C LEU A 38 11.41 10.76 3.64
N ASN A 39 12.66 10.37 3.93
CA ASN A 39 13.79 10.62 3.02
C ASN A 39 13.93 9.48 1.99
N CYS A 40 12.94 8.60 1.90
CA CYS A 40 12.93 7.41 1.08
C CYS A 40 11.49 7.06 0.66
N PRO A 41 11.29 6.27 -0.43
CA PRO A 41 9.98 5.82 -0.84
C PRO A 41 9.27 4.97 0.23
N LEU A 42 7.94 4.97 0.19
CA LEU A 42 7.08 4.31 1.15
C LEU A 42 6.23 3.22 0.48
N ILE A 43 6.14 2.06 1.13
CA ILE A 43 5.23 0.97 0.75
C ILE A 43 4.24 0.75 1.90
N THR A 44 2.94 0.88 1.63
CA THR A 44 1.89 0.62 2.62
C THR A 44 0.80 -0.26 2.05
N MET A 45 0.27 -1.18 2.85
CA MET A 45 -0.96 -1.91 2.50
C MET A 45 -1.68 -2.45 3.74
N ALA A 46 -3.00 -2.49 3.64
CA ALA A 46 -3.87 -3.20 4.56
C ALA A 46 -4.15 -4.59 3.97
N MET A 47 -4.02 -5.62 4.80
CA MET A 47 -4.32 -7.00 4.41
C MET A 47 -5.83 -7.27 4.40
N GLY A 48 -6.20 -8.45 3.90
CA GLY A 48 -7.58 -8.91 3.87
C GLY A 48 -8.41 -8.20 2.81
N ASP A 49 -9.65 -8.67 2.64
CA ASP A 49 -10.51 -8.20 1.56
C ASP A 49 -10.88 -6.72 1.69
N ILE A 50 -11.17 -6.24 2.91
CA ILE A 50 -11.47 -4.83 3.17
C ILE A 50 -10.25 -3.92 2.89
N GLY A 51 -9.03 -4.47 2.91
CA GLY A 51 -7.79 -3.77 2.65
C GLY A 51 -7.42 -3.62 1.17
N LYS A 52 -8.12 -4.32 0.24
CA LYS A 52 -7.79 -4.33 -1.20
C LYS A 52 -7.68 -2.93 -1.82
N VAL A 53 -8.52 -1.99 -1.38
CA VAL A 53 -8.48 -0.58 -1.85
C VAL A 53 -7.11 0.07 -1.63
N THR A 54 -6.38 -0.31 -0.59
CA THR A 54 -5.04 0.22 -0.29
C THR A 54 -3.98 -0.28 -1.26
N ARG A 55 -4.22 -1.40 -1.95
CA ARG A 55 -3.30 -2.00 -2.93
C ARG A 55 -3.39 -1.35 -4.30
N ILE A 56 -4.47 -0.63 -4.58
CA ILE A 56 -4.76 -0.03 -5.90
C ILE A 56 -4.71 1.50 -5.91
N SER A 57 -4.56 2.12 -4.74
CA SER A 57 -4.63 3.58 -4.57
C SER A 57 -3.27 4.23 -4.29
N GLY A 58 -2.18 3.51 -4.59
CA GLY A 58 -0.81 3.93 -4.29
C GLY A 58 -0.43 5.27 -4.91
N GLU A 59 -0.83 5.53 -6.15
CA GLU A 59 -0.52 6.78 -6.86
C GLU A 59 -1.19 8.00 -6.21
N VAL A 60 -2.40 7.84 -5.68
CA VAL A 60 -3.14 8.90 -4.98
C VAL A 60 -2.51 9.20 -3.61
N PHE A 61 -2.25 8.16 -2.81
CA PHE A 61 -1.88 8.33 -1.40
C PHE A 61 -0.38 8.23 -1.12
N GLY A 62 0.44 7.76 -2.05
CA GLY A 62 1.91 7.77 -1.96
C GLY A 62 2.57 6.43 -1.63
N SER A 63 1.89 5.29 -1.79
CA SER A 63 2.57 3.98 -1.75
C SER A 63 3.23 3.70 -3.10
N CYS A 64 4.56 3.65 -3.14
CA CYS A 64 5.34 3.55 -4.38
C CYS A 64 5.35 2.14 -5.01
N LEU A 65 4.87 1.13 -4.29
CA LEU A 65 4.82 -0.26 -4.75
C LEU A 65 3.59 -0.97 -4.18
N THR A 66 3.06 -1.93 -4.93
CA THR A 66 1.98 -2.83 -4.50
C THR A 66 2.30 -4.28 -4.87
N PHE A 67 1.70 -5.23 -4.17
CA PHE A 67 1.95 -6.67 -4.34
C PHE A 67 0.71 -7.35 -4.92
N GLY A 68 0.85 -7.90 -6.13
CA GLY A 68 -0.09 -8.84 -6.72
C GLY A 68 0.35 -10.29 -6.50
N THR A 69 -0.51 -11.25 -6.88
CA THR A 69 -0.20 -12.69 -6.82
C THR A 69 -0.12 -13.31 -8.22
N VAL A 70 0.70 -14.35 -8.35
CA VAL A 70 0.71 -15.29 -9.49
C VAL A 70 0.43 -16.68 -8.91
N GLY A 71 -0.74 -17.24 -9.22
CA GLY A 71 -1.23 -18.43 -8.55
C GLY A 71 -1.67 -18.12 -7.10
N ASP A 72 -1.28 -18.98 -6.17
CA ASP A 72 -1.72 -18.91 -4.78
C ASP A 72 -1.24 -17.63 -4.07
N ALA A 73 -2.16 -17.01 -3.33
CA ALA A 73 -1.85 -15.80 -2.58
C ALA A 73 -0.90 -16.08 -1.41
N SER A 74 0.19 -15.32 -1.32
CA SER A 74 1.15 -15.36 -0.20
C SER A 74 0.67 -14.57 1.03
N ALA A 75 -0.36 -13.73 0.87
CA ALA A 75 -0.94 -12.92 1.94
C ALA A 75 -2.43 -12.62 1.67
N PRO A 76 -3.26 -12.48 2.73
CA PRO A 76 -4.68 -12.17 2.57
C PRO A 76 -4.93 -10.87 1.79
N GLY A 77 -5.91 -10.92 0.89
CA GLY A 77 -6.35 -9.76 0.10
C GLY A 77 -5.44 -9.41 -1.08
N GLN A 78 -4.51 -10.28 -1.50
CA GLN A 78 -3.78 -10.09 -2.76
C GLN A 78 -4.74 -10.15 -3.96
N ILE A 79 -4.44 -9.34 -4.98
CA ILE A 79 -5.15 -9.30 -6.26
C ILE A 79 -4.25 -9.99 -7.28
N GLU A 80 -4.81 -10.79 -8.19
CA GLU A 80 -4.05 -11.42 -9.27
C GLU A 80 -3.32 -10.34 -10.09
N SER A 81 -2.06 -10.60 -10.43
CA SER A 81 -1.12 -9.62 -11.00
C SER A 81 -1.61 -8.94 -12.27
N THR A 82 -2.25 -9.68 -13.18
CA THR A 82 -2.80 -9.18 -14.46
C THR A 82 -3.99 -8.26 -14.20
N ASN A 83 -4.90 -8.67 -13.32
CA ASN A 83 -6.04 -7.85 -12.89
C ASN A 83 -5.58 -6.58 -12.17
N LEU A 84 -4.61 -6.70 -11.26
CA LEU A 84 -4.04 -5.56 -10.54
C LEU A 84 -3.42 -4.55 -11.52
N LYS A 85 -2.64 -5.03 -12.49
CA LYS A 85 -2.06 -4.17 -13.54
C LYS A 85 -3.13 -3.44 -14.35
N GLY A 86 -4.23 -4.13 -14.68
CA GLY A 86 -5.39 -3.51 -15.35
C GLY A 86 -5.99 -2.37 -14.54
N ILE A 87 -6.27 -2.62 -13.25
CA ILE A 87 -6.83 -1.61 -12.34
C ILE A 87 -5.90 -0.40 -12.19
N LEU A 88 -4.60 -0.63 -11.97
CA LEU A 88 -3.62 0.45 -11.85
C LEU A 88 -3.54 1.30 -13.12
N LYS A 89 -3.66 0.68 -14.30
CA LYS A 89 -3.72 1.42 -15.57
C LYS A 89 -4.97 2.29 -15.67
N THR A 90 -6.12 1.82 -15.19
CA THR A 90 -7.37 2.58 -15.15
C THR A 90 -7.34 3.73 -14.16
N LEU A 91 -6.66 3.56 -13.02
CA LEU A 91 -6.58 4.56 -11.94
C LEU A 91 -5.40 5.53 -12.09
N LYS A 92 -4.59 5.37 -13.13
CA LYS A 92 -3.41 6.20 -13.35
C LYS A 92 -3.81 7.69 -13.41
N LEU A 93 -3.06 8.54 -12.73
CA LEU A 93 -3.27 9.98 -12.75
C LEU A 93 -2.53 10.57 -13.97
N ASP A 94 -3.13 11.58 -14.60
CA ASP A 94 -2.56 12.30 -15.74
C ASP A 94 -1.48 13.32 -15.33
#